data_AF-A0A1Q4UWK7-F1
#
_entry.id   AF-A0A1Q4UWK7-F1
#
_cell.length_a   1.000
_cell.length_b   1.000
_cell.length_c   1.000
_cell.angle_alpha   90.00
_cell.angle_beta   90.00
_cell.angle_gamma   90.00
#
_symmetry.space_group_name_H-M   'P 1'
#
loop_
_entity.id
_entity.type
_entity.pdbx_description
1 polymer ?
#
loop_
_entity_poly.entity_id
_entity_poly.type
_entity_poly.pdbx_seq_one_letter_code
_entity_poly.pdbx_strand_id
1 'polypeptide(L)'
;MTNMEIMQLAYQLRGQGDDRPLSEIVASVKQDMAVFEPAAPGPDDVVGGRVDQFPDGRRVTTEIFADGAEKVIKREMVELPKPEPEAAPNE
;
A
#
# COMPACT_ATOMS: atom_id res chain seq x y z
N MET A 1 -15.81 -1.34 -2.84
CA MET A 1 -17.26 -1.52 -3.02
C MET A 1 -17.61 -2.95 -2.58
N THR A 2 -18.62 -3.11 -1.75
CA THR A 2 -19.06 -4.38 -1.17
C THR A 2 -19.95 -5.14 -2.15
N ASN A 3 -20.06 -6.47 -2.00
CA ASN A 3 -20.99 -7.29 -2.79
C ASN A 3 -22.45 -6.78 -2.73
N MET A 4 -22.85 -6.09 -1.67
CA MET A 4 -24.19 -5.50 -1.56
C MET A 4 -24.40 -4.33 -2.52
N GLU A 5 -23.40 -3.45 -2.68
CA GLU A 5 -23.47 -2.30 -3.59
C GLU A 5 -23.54 -2.77 -5.06
N ILE A 6 -22.81 -3.83 -5.41
CA ILE A 6 -22.85 -4.45 -6.75
C ILE A 6 -24.24 -5.00 -7.05
N MET A 7 -24.87 -5.69 -6.08
CA MET A 7 -26.22 -6.22 -6.25
C MET A 7 -27.25 -5.10 -6.40
N GLN A 8 -27.14 -4.02 -5.61
CA GLN A 8 -28.03 -2.86 -5.72
C GLN A 8 -27.95 -2.21 -7.10
N LEU A 9 -26.74 -2.02 -7.64
CA LEU A 9 -26.54 -1.47 -8.97
C LEU A 9 -27.12 -2.40 -10.05
N ALA A 10 -26.92 -3.72 -9.93
CA ALA A 10 -27.48 -4.68 -10.88
C ALA A 10 -29.03 -4.69 -10.87
N TYR A 11 -29.65 -4.54 -9.70
CA TYR A 11 -31.10 -4.38 -9.60
C TYR A 11 -31.60 -3.07 -10.20
N GLN A 12 -30.86 -1.97 -10.05
CA GLN A 12 -31.20 -0.69 -10.67
C GLN A 12 -31.14 -0.77 -12.21
N LEU A 13 -30.11 -1.39 -12.77
CA LEU A 13 -29.97 -1.58 -14.22
C LEU A 13 -31.12 -2.40 -14.79
N ARG A 14 -31.50 -3.49 -14.10
CA ARG A 14 -32.67 -4.28 -14.46
C ARG A 14 -33.97 -3.46 -14.39
N GLY A 15 -34.10 -2.58 -13.39
CA GLY A 15 -35.23 -1.65 -13.27
C GLY A 15 -35.28 -0.58 -14.36
N GLN A 16 -34.17 -0.32 -15.07
CA GLN A 16 -34.08 0.63 -16.19
C GLN A 16 -34.35 -0.01 -17.55
N GLY A 17 -34.68 -1.31 -17.60
CA GLY A 17 -34.99 -2.04 -18.84
C GLY A 17 -33.87 -2.96 -19.33
N ASP A 18 -32.88 -3.28 -18.49
CA ASP A 18 -31.91 -4.33 -18.80
C ASP A 18 -32.54 -5.73 -18.62
N ASP A 19 -32.85 -6.39 -19.73
CA ASP A 19 -33.50 -7.70 -19.76
C ASP A 19 -32.56 -8.88 -19.51
N ARG A 20 -31.25 -8.63 -19.35
CA ARG A 20 -30.26 -9.69 -19.07
C ARG A 20 -30.54 -10.35 -17.70
N PRO A 21 -30.18 -11.63 -17.53
CA PRO A 21 -30.28 -12.27 -16.23
C PRO A 21 -29.40 -11.54 -15.20
N LEU A 22 -29.90 -11.40 -13.96
CA LEU A 22 -29.24 -10.62 -12.91
C LEU A 22 -27.78 -11.05 -12.69
N SER A 23 -27.48 -12.34 -12.84
CA SER A 23 -26.12 -12.88 -12.75
C SER A 23 -25.16 -12.30 -13.80
N GLU A 24 -25.64 -12.05 -15.01
CA GLU A 24 -24.83 -11.43 -16.08
C GLU A 24 -24.63 -9.94 -15.84
N ILE A 25 -25.66 -9.23 -15.34
CA ILE A 25 -25.53 -7.82 -14.97
C ILE A 25 -24.53 -7.66 -13.82
N VAL A 26 -24.61 -8.52 -12.79
CA VAL A 26 -23.65 -8.55 -11.68
C VAL A 26 -22.23 -8.86 -12.17
N ALA A 27 -22.07 -9.79 -13.11
CA ALA A 27 -20.77 -10.09 -13.70
C ALA A 27 -20.21 -8.91 -14.50
N SER A 28 -21.04 -8.23 -15.28
CA SER A 28 -20.67 -7.02 -16.03
C SER A 28 -20.20 -5.91 -15.10
N VAL A 29 -20.97 -5.62 -14.04
CA VAL A 29 -20.60 -4.60 -13.04
C VAL A 29 -19.28 -4.97 -12.36
N LYS A 30 -19.08 -6.24 -11.98
CA LYS A 30 -17.81 -6.71 -11.42
C LYS A 30 -16.64 -6.54 -12.38
N GLN A 31 -16.86 -6.85 -13.66
CA GLN A 31 -15.85 -6.73 -14.69
C GLN A 31 -15.48 -5.28 -14.96
N ASP A 32 -16.47 -4.38 -15.05
CA ASP A 32 -16.23 -2.94 -15.20
C ASP A 32 -15.44 -2.39 -14.01
N MET A 33 -15.70 -2.87 -12.80
CA MET A 33 -14.92 -2.51 -11.61
C MET A 33 -13.49 -3.07 -11.61
N ALA A 34 -13.29 -4.28 -12.10
CA ALA A 34 -11.96 -4.89 -12.19
C ALA A 34 -11.01 -4.08 -13.12
N VAL A 35 -11.56 -3.29 -14.05
CA VAL A 35 -10.77 -2.36 -14.88
C VAL A 35 -10.23 -1.17 -14.05
N PHE A 36 -10.86 -0.84 -12.93
CA PHE A 36 -10.45 0.23 -12.02
C PHE A 36 -9.67 -0.27 -10.80
N GLU A 37 -9.57 -1.57 -10.58
CA GLU A 37 -8.63 -2.09 -9.59
C GLU A 37 -7.21 -1.91 -10.14
N PRO A 38 -6.30 -1.23 -9.41
CA PRO A 38 -4.91 -1.21 -9.80
C PRO A 38 -4.45 -2.66 -9.92
N ALA A 39 -3.75 -2.98 -11.02
CA ALA A 39 -3.20 -4.32 -11.21
C ALA A 39 -2.49 -4.75 -9.93
N ALA A 40 -2.75 -5.98 -9.47
CA ALA A 40 -2.04 -6.53 -8.33
C ALA A 40 -0.53 -6.36 -8.59
N PRO A 41 0.25 -5.84 -7.62
CA PRO A 41 1.67 -5.62 -7.81
C PRO A 41 2.32 -6.95 -8.20
N GLY A 42 3.12 -6.92 -9.26
CA GLY A 42 3.93 -8.05 -9.69
C GLY A 42 4.94 -8.43 -8.62
N PRO A 43 5.51 -9.65 -8.66
CA PRO A 43 6.41 -10.14 -7.62
C PRO A 43 7.63 -9.24 -7.39
N ASP A 44 8.11 -8.58 -8.46
CA ASP A 44 9.24 -7.65 -8.42
C ASP A 44 8.86 -6.19 -8.11
N ASP A 45 7.57 -5.89 -7.88
CA ASP A 45 7.13 -4.54 -7.55
C ASP A 45 7.39 -4.23 -6.07
N VAL A 46 7.89 -3.02 -5.81
CA VAL A 46 8.09 -2.50 -4.45
C VAL A 46 6.75 -2.09 -3.87
N VAL A 47 6.31 -2.80 -2.83
CA VAL A 47 5.03 -2.55 -2.12
C VAL A 47 5.20 -1.78 -0.83
N GLY A 48 6.44 -1.61 -0.36
CA GLY A 48 6.72 -0.85 0.85
C GLY A 48 8.20 -0.59 1.06
N GLY A 49 8.52 0.19 2.09
CA GLY A 49 9.88 0.44 2.50
C GLY A 49 9.97 0.76 3.98
N ARG A 50 11.08 0.38 4.61
CA ARG A 50 11.40 0.70 6.00
C ARG A 50 12.79 1.32 6.11
N VAL A 51 12.96 2.17 7.11
CA VAL A 51 14.23 2.79 7.46
C VAL A 51 14.53 2.46 8.91
N ASP A 52 15.56 1.66 9.12
CA ASP A 52 16.05 1.28 10.43
C ASP A 52 17.24 2.19 10.81
N GLN A 53 17.10 2.94 11.90
CA GLN A 53 18.19 3.73 12.48
C GLN A 53 18.68 3.05 13.76
N PHE A 54 19.97 2.73 13.79
CA PHE A 54 20.61 2.05 14.89
C PHE A 54 21.26 3.05 15.85
N PRO A 55 21.42 2.70 17.15
CA PRO A 55 22.03 3.56 18.16
C PRO A 55 23.49 3.94 17.89
N ASP A 56 24.17 3.19 17.02
CA ASP A 56 25.54 3.45 16.59
C ASP A 56 25.63 4.41 15.40
N GLY A 57 24.52 5.04 15.02
CA GLY A 57 24.43 5.97 13.90
C GLY A 57 24.23 5.29 12.55
N ARG A 58 24.22 3.95 12.46
CA ARG A 58 23.92 3.28 11.18
C ARG A 58 22.46 3.51 10.79
N ARG A 59 22.23 3.80 9.51
CA ARG A 59 20.91 3.92 8.90
C ARG A 59 20.83 2.93 7.74
N VAL A 60 19.81 2.07 7.77
CA VAL A 60 19.58 1.05 6.74
C VAL A 60 18.21 1.29 6.13
N THR A 61 18.16 1.43 4.81
CA THR A 61 16.90 1.53 4.06
C THR A 61 16.65 0.21 3.34
N THR A 62 15.48 -0.37 3.58
CA THR A 62 15.06 -1.67 3.04
C THR A 62 13.76 -1.49 2.27
N GLU A 63 13.72 -1.97 1.03
CA GLU A 63 12.51 -2.08 0.23
C GLU A 63 11.87 -3.44 0.44
N ILE A 64 10.54 -3.47 0.44
CA ILE A 64 9.71 -4.67 0.59
C ILE A 64 9.00 -4.89 -0.75
N PHE A 65 9.16 -6.09 -1.30
CA PHE A 65 8.59 -6.50 -2.58
C PHE A 65 7.25 -7.22 -2.38
N ALA A 66 6.43 -7.26 -3.43
CA ALA A 66 5.10 -7.87 -3.39
C ALA A 66 5.14 -9.38 -3.07
N ASP A 67 6.25 -10.06 -3.39
CA ASP A 67 6.51 -11.45 -3.04
C ASP A 67 6.92 -11.66 -1.57
N GLY A 68 7.07 -10.57 -0.80
CA GLY A 68 7.53 -10.56 0.59
C GLY A 68 9.05 -10.54 0.74
N ALA A 69 9.81 -10.46 -0.34
CA ALA A 69 11.26 -10.28 -0.27
C ALA A 69 11.60 -8.90 0.29
N GLU A 70 12.73 -8.84 0.99
CA GLU A 70 13.28 -7.59 1.51
C GLU A 70 14.65 -7.35 0.90
N LYS A 71 14.87 -6.15 0.35
CA LYS A 71 16.16 -5.76 -0.23
C LYS A 71 16.68 -4.51 0.45
N VAL A 72 17.87 -4.61 1.02
CA VAL A 72 18.57 -3.43 1.53
C VAL A 72 19.10 -2.63 0.34
N ILE A 73 18.56 -1.43 0.13
CA ILE A 73 18.97 -0.54 -0.96
C ILE A 73 19.99 0.50 -0.52
N LYS A 74 20.07 0.80 0.77
CA LYS A 74 20.98 1.83 1.28
C LYS A 74 21.49 1.49 2.68
N ARG A 75 22.78 1.73 2.90
CA ARG A 75 23.43 1.63 4.21
C ARG A 75 24.31 2.85 4.39
N GLU A 76 24.03 3.63 5.42
CA GLU A 76 24.72 4.90 5.69
C GLU A 76 25.13 4.96 7.15
N MET A 77 26.18 5.73 7.45
CA MET A 77 26.45 6.17 8.82
C MET A 77 26.03 7.63 8.95
N VAL A 78 25.14 7.89 9.89
CA VAL A 78 24.70 9.22 10.27
C VAL A 78 25.56 9.64 11.46
N GLU A 79 26.25 10.77 11.34
CA GLU A 79 26.89 11.40 12.50
C GLU A 79 25.80 11.78 13.51
N LEU A 80 25.80 11.09 14.65
CA LEU A 80 24.94 11.46 15.76
C LEU A 80 25.41 12.83 16.29
N PRO A 81 24.49 13.79 16.50
CA PRO A 81 24.86 15.05 17.12
C PRO A 81 25.53 14.74 18.47
N LYS A 82 26.75 15.24 18.66
CA LYS A 82 27.43 15.13 19.96
C LYS A 82 26.52 15.76 21.01
N PRO A 83 26.29 15.12 22.17
CA PRO A 83 25.60 15.78 23.26
C PRO A 83 26.35 17.08 23.55
N GLU A 84 25.64 18.20 23.49
CA GLU A 84 26.18 19.48 23.93
C GLU A 84 26.65 19.30 25.39
N PRO A 85 27.85 19.76 25.75
CA PRO A 85 28.28 19.69 27.14
C PRO A 85 27.24 20.44 27.97
N GLU A 86 26.62 19.74 28.94
CA GLU A 86 25.75 20.37 29.95
C GLU A 86 26.48 21.61 30.45
N ALA A 87 25.90 22.78 30.19
CA ALA A 87 26.39 24.03 30.74
C ALA A 87 26.46 23.84 32.24
N ALA A 88 27.67 23.84 32.79
CA ALA A 88 27.89 23.69 34.22
C ALA A 88 26.96 24.67 34.96
N PRO A 89 26.23 24.23 36.00
CA PRO A 89 25.39 25.12 36.77
C PRO A 89 26.29 26.20 37.36
N ASN A 90 26.13 27.45 36.93
CA ASN A 90 26.84 28.58 37.51
C ASN A 90 26.54 28.62 39.01
N GLU A 91 27.60 28.54 39.82
CA GLU A 91 27.59 28.78 41.27
C GLU A 91 27.22 30.22 41.62
#